data_AF-A0A0D3JKH9-F1
#
_entry.id   AF-A0A0D3JKH9-F1
#
_cell.length_a   1.000
_cell.length_b   1.000
_cell.length_c   1.000
_cell.angle_alpha   90.00
_cell.angle_beta   90.00
_cell.angle_gamma   90.00
#
_symmetry.space_group_name_H-M   'P 1'
#
loop_
_entity.id
_entity.type
_entity.pdbx_description
1 polymer ?
#
loop_
_entity_poly.entity_id
_entity_poly.type
_entity_poly.pdbx_seq_one_letter_code
_entity_poly.pdbx_strand_id
1 'polypeptide(L)'
;MSSFVANPAPLYDLLHELRRRECVPTTCHKLLAQLERRGSLLHAYSANYDGIESAANVDGLESAAGVRRVSHLHGSVRLAHCSHELNHIVPALACTDDPAPCRGLEDGLRTQLPRADACLVLGQPPPAGTHAASILASLSHHVPRLLLAASRVEGHAFDAQLVGSVDAAAGWLVFGELAEETRGEGEGEGAPPLRPRAQAQTPLALAPREAEESSKRRKLRGAAEVT
;
A
#
# COMPACT_ATOMS: atom_id res chain seq x y z
N MET A 1 -2.28 21.30 -10.16
CA MET A 1 -1.05 21.08 -10.96
C MET A 1 -0.07 22.25 -11.02
N SER A 2 -0.46 23.50 -10.72
CA SER A 2 0.45 24.66 -10.91
C SER A 2 1.73 24.60 -10.08
N SER A 3 1.71 24.03 -8.87
CA SER A 3 2.89 23.95 -7.99
C SER A 3 3.88 22.86 -8.39
N PHE A 4 3.43 21.64 -8.73
CA PHE A 4 4.32 20.54 -9.14
C PHE A 4 4.97 20.81 -10.50
N VAL A 5 4.19 21.32 -11.46
CA VAL A 5 4.70 21.75 -12.77
C VAL A 5 5.75 22.85 -12.60
N ALA A 6 5.51 23.81 -11.69
CA ALA A 6 6.44 24.91 -11.46
C ALA A 6 7.70 24.50 -10.69
N ASN A 7 7.59 23.59 -9.72
CA ASN A 7 8.72 23.08 -8.95
C ASN A 7 8.41 21.67 -8.41
N PRO A 8 8.97 20.61 -9.01
CA PRO A 8 8.72 19.25 -8.54
C PRO A 8 9.63 18.82 -7.39
N ALA A 9 10.67 19.61 -7.04
CA ALA A 9 11.65 19.26 -6.01
C ALA A 9 11.01 18.91 -4.64
N PRO A 10 10.01 19.66 -4.12
CA PRO A 10 9.41 19.34 -2.83
C PRO A 10 8.76 17.95 -2.77
N LEU A 11 8.18 17.48 -3.89
CA LEU A 11 7.64 16.12 -3.95
C LEU A 11 8.77 15.09 -3.88
N TYR A 12 9.84 15.27 -4.67
CA TYR A 12 10.96 14.33 -4.66
C TYR A 12 11.70 14.30 -3.31
N ASP A 13 11.87 15.44 -2.67
CA ASP A 13 12.48 15.53 -1.34
C ASP A 13 11.65 14.76 -0.30
N LEU A 14 10.32 14.95 -0.33
CA LEU A 14 9.39 14.20 0.52
C LEU A 14 9.48 12.69 0.24
N LEU A 15 9.41 12.28 -1.03
CA LEU A 15 9.50 10.86 -1.40
C LEU A 15 10.82 10.24 -0.98
N HIS A 16 11.92 10.98 -1.11
CA HIS A 16 13.25 10.54 -0.68
C HIS A 16 13.36 10.40 0.84
N GLU A 17 12.75 11.32 1.60
CA GLU A 17 12.67 11.21 3.06
C GLU A 17 11.84 9.99 3.47
N LEU A 18 10.63 9.86 2.90
CA LEU A 18 9.71 8.77 3.23
C LEU A 18 10.31 7.40 2.89
N ARG A 19 11.02 7.29 1.76
CA ARG A 19 11.69 6.04 1.34
C ARG A 19 12.84 5.61 2.22
N ARG A 20 13.38 6.49 3.06
CA ARG A 20 14.46 6.15 4.01
C ARG A 20 13.95 5.63 5.35
N ARG A 21 12.64 5.70 5.59
CA ARG A 21 12.06 5.24 6.85
C ARG A 21 11.94 3.71 6.85
N GLU A 22 12.39 3.10 7.94
CA GLU A 22 12.05 1.70 8.21
C GLU A 22 10.59 1.65 8.65
N CYS A 23 9.74 1.10 7.78
CA CYS A 23 8.32 0.93 8.04
C CYS A 23 8.03 -0.57 8.18
N VAL A 24 7.27 -0.94 9.20
CA VAL A 24 6.81 -2.32 9.44
C VAL A 24 5.30 -2.37 9.51
N PRO A 25 4.66 -3.48 9.10
CA PRO A 25 3.20 -3.58 9.15
C PRO A 25 2.66 -3.44 10.58
N THR A 26 1.71 -2.54 10.73
CA THR A 26 0.99 -2.31 11.99
C THR A 26 -0.03 -3.42 12.26
N THR A 27 -0.67 -3.38 13.43
CA THR A 27 -1.72 -4.33 13.79
C THR A 27 -2.94 -4.22 12.87
N CYS A 28 -3.23 -3.02 12.35
CA CYS A 28 -4.24 -2.82 11.31
C CYS A 28 -3.98 -3.65 10.06
N HIS A 29 -2.73 -3.69 9.58
CA HIS A 29 -2.36 -4.51 8.42
C HIS A 29 -2.52 -6.01 8.72
N LYS A 30 -2.17 -6.42 9.95
CA LYS A 30 -2.37 -7.80 10.42
C LYS A 30 -3.85 -8.18 10.51
N LEU A 31 -4.72 -7.24 10.89
CA LEU A 31 -6.18 -7.43 10.86
C LEU A 31 -6.68 -7.70 9.45
N LEU A 32 -6.28 -6.88 8.47
CA LEU A 32 -6.65 -7.11 7.07
C LEU A 32 -6.19 -8.50 6.59
N ALA A 33 -4.97 -8.90 6.94
CA ALA A 33 -4.44 -10.20 6.58
C ALA A 33 -5.21 -11.36 7.25
N GLN A 34 -5.67 -11.20 8.50
CA GLN A 34 -6.53 -12.19 9.15
C GLN A 34 -7.91 -12.28 8.50
N LEU A 35 -8.55 -11.14 8.21
CA LEU A 35 -9.83 -11.11 7.51
C LEU A 35 -9.71 -11.76 6.13
N GLU A 36 -8.60 -11.55 5.43
CA GLU A 36 -8.37 -12.22 4.15
C GLU A 36 -8.21 -13.73 4.29
N ARG A 37 -7.41 -14.19 5.26
CA ARG A 37 -7.20 -15.64 5.50
C ARG A 37 -8.49 -16.37 5.84
N ARG A 38 -9.42 -15.70 6.51
CA ARG A 38 -10.75 -16.24 6.84
C ARG A 38 -11.75 -16.20 5.68
N GLY A 39 -11.38 -15.56 4.57
CA GLY A 39 -12.29 -15.35 3.45
C GLY A 39 -13.26 -14.17 3.62
N SER A 40 -13.25 -13.49 4.77
CA SER A 40 -14.17 -12.38 5.11
C SER A 40 -13.78 -11.04 4.48
N LEU A 41 -12.52 -10.83 4.12
CA LEU A 41 -12.12 -9.60 3.41
C LEU A 41 -12.58 -9.67 1.96
N LEU A 42 -13.58 -8.91 1.54
CA LEU A 42 -13.91 -8.82 0.12
C LEU A 42 -12.78 -8.15 -0.67
N HIS A 43 -12.37 -6.97 -0.23
CA HIS A 43 -11.27 -6.17 -0.80
C HIS A 43 -10.85 -5.05 0.16
N ALA A 44 -9.58 -4.68 0.16
CA ALA A 44 -9.04 -3.53 0.88
C ALA A 44 -8.74 -2.38 -0.08
N TYR A 45 -9.25 -1.19 0.21
CA TYR A 45 -8.93 0.03 -0.53
C TYR A 45 -8.03 0.92 0.34
N SER A 46 -6.74 0.99 0.01
CA SER A 46 -5.75 1.72 0.81
C SER A 46 -5.45 3.09 0.23
N ALA A 47 -5.48 4.11 1.09
CA ALA A 47 -5.00 5.45 0.79
C ALA A 47 -3.48 5.60 1.04
N ASN A 48 -2.80 4.54 1.47
CA ASN A 48 -1.35 4.55 1.57
C ASN A 48 -0.74 4.54 0.16
N TYR A 49 0.40 5.22 0.00
CA TYR A 49 1.19 5.15 -1.22
C TYR A 49 1.98 3.85 -1.24
N ASP A 50 1.79 3.01 -2.25
CA ASP A 50 2.55 1.77 -2.37
C ASP A 50 4.04 2.03 -2.62
N GLY A 51 4.89 1.26 -1.95
CA GLY A 51 6.34 1.23 -2.15
C GLY A 51 7.13 2.33 -1.45
N ILE A 52 6.48 3.16 -0.63
CA ILE A 52 7.19 4.12 0.23
C ILE A 52 8.10 3.37 1.21
N GLU A 53 7.75 2.14 1.58
CA GLU A 53 8.44 1.31 2.56
C GLU A 53 9.64 0.55 1.97
N SER A 54 10.10 0.94 0.77
CA SER A 54 11.19 0.28 0.05
C SER A 54 12.50 0.15 0.84
N ALA A 55 12.81 1.02 1.80
CA ALA A 55 13.99 0.84 2.69
C ALA A 55 13.88 -0.39 3.59
N ALA A 56 12.66 -0.83 3.93
CA ALA A 56 12.42 -2.07 4.65
C ALA A 56 12.39 -3.30 3.71
N ASN A 57 12.67 -3.11 2.41
CA ASN A 57 12.64 -4.15 1.37
C ASN A 57 11.29 -4.90 1.31
N VAL A 58 10.20 -4.16 1.52
CA VAL A 58 8.84 -4.69 1.47
C VAL A 58 8.01 -3.99 0.39
N ASP A 59 7.17 -4.78 -0.27
CA ASP A 59 6.29 -4.36 -1.37
C ASP A 59 4.98 -3.75 -0.84
N GLY A 60 5.08 -2.66 -0.08
CA GLY A 60 3.95 -2.03 0.61
C GLY A 60 3.59 -2.73 1.93
N LEU A 61 3.05 -1.98 2.89
CA LEU A 61 2.74 -2.52 4.23
C LEU A 61 1.64 -3.58 4.21
N GLU A 62 0.67 -3.44 3.31
CA GLU A 62 -0.41 -4.41 3.12
C GLU A 62 0.12 -5.74 2.60
N SER A 63 0.93 -5.74 1.53
CA SER A 63 1.54 -6.96 1.00
C SER A 63 2.53 -7.57 1.98
N ALA A 64 3.28 -6.74 2.72
CA ALA A 64 4.18 -7.19 3.78
C ALA A 64 3.45 -7.90 4.92
N ALA A 65 2.21 -7.52 5.21
CA ALA A 65 1.33 -8.24 6.13
C ALA A 65 0.70 -9.50 5.51
N GLY A 66 0.89 -9.74 4.21
CA GLY A 66 0.34 -10.85 3.46
C GLY A 66 -1.06 -10.61 2.90
N VAL A 67 -1.51 -9.35 2.79
CA VAL A 67 -2.77 -8.97 2.16
C VAL A 67 -2.60 -8.97 0.64
N ARG A 68 -3.44 -9.71 -0.08
CA ARG A 68 -3.39 -9.81 -1.55
C ARG A 68 -4.52 -9.05 -2.23
N ARG A 69 -5.71 -9.01 -1.63
CA ARG A 69 -6.86 -8.28 -2.17
C ARG A 69 -6.82 -6.82 -1.72
N VAL A 70 -5.87 -6.06 -2.26
CA VAL A 70 -5.67 -4.64 -1.98
C VAL A 70 -5.59 -3.81 -3.26
N SER A 71 -6.20 -2.63 -3.26
CA SER A 71 -5.99 -1.58 -4.26
C SER A 71 -5.43 -0.32 -3.60
N HIS A 72 -4.36 0.22 -4.17
CA HIS A 72 -3.73 1.46 -3.70
C HIS A 72 -4.33 2.66 -4.43
N LEU A 73 -5.20 3.40 -3.73
CA LEU A 73 -5.98 4.51 -4.28
C LEU A 73 -5.11 5.68 -4.72
N HIS A 74 -3.95 5.86 -4.08
CA HIS A 74 -3.02 6.93 -4.40
C HIS A 74 -1.86 6.51 -5.31
N GLY A 75 -1.92 5.29 -5.86
CA GLY A 75 -0.90 4.77 -6.75
C GLY A 75 0.36 4.27 -6.02
N SER A 76 1.47 4.19 -6.77
CA SER A 76 2.71 3.55 -6.33
C SER A 76 3.92 4.40 -6.67
N VAL A 77 4.82 4.57 -5.70
CA VAL A 77 6.13 5.22 -5.92
C VAL A 77 7.15 4.29 -6.56
N ARG A 78 6.80 3.00 -6.76
CA ARG A 78 7.63 2.01 -7.47
C ARG A 78 7.58 2.21 -8.97
N LEU A 79 6.51 2.81 -9.46
CA LEU A 79 6.26 3.05 -10.88
C LEU A 79 6.45 4.53 -11.18
N ALA A 80 6.95 4.83 -12.37
CA ALA A 80 7.07 6.19 -12.87
C ALA A 80 6.86 6.21 -14.39
N HIS A 81 6.45 7.35 -14.92
CA HIS A 81 6.27 7.57 -16.35
C HIS A 81 7.01 8.85 -16.78
N CYS A 82 7.43 8.90 -18.03
CA CYS A 82 7.97 10.12 -18.60
C CYS A 82 6.82 11.10 -18.87
N SER A 83 6.88 12.30 -18.32
CA SER A 83 6.03 13.41 -18.72
C SER A 83 6.82 14.32 -19.66
N HIS A 84 6.45 14.31 -20.94
CA HIS A 84 7.09 15.14 -21.96
C HIS A 84 6.81 16.63 -21.74
N GLU A 85 5.62 16.98 -21.23
CA GLU A 85 5.24 18.35 -20.91
C GLU A 85 6.10 18.93 -19.78
N LEU A 86 6.47 18.08 -18.82
CA LEU A 86 7.30 18.47 -17.68
C LEU A 86 8.79 18.27 -17.93
N ASN A 87 9.18 17.51 -18.96
CA ASN A 87 10.54 17.01 -19.14
C ASN A 87 11.10 16.34 -17.87
N HIS A 88 10.23 15.60 -17.16
CA HIS A 88 10.53 14.95 -15.88
C HIS A 88 9.99 13.51 -15.86
N ILE A 89 10.63 12.65 -15.04
CA ILE A 89 10.11 11.32 -14.70
C ILE A 89 9.16 11.47 -13.52
N VAL A 90 7.86 11.32 -13.75
CA VAL A 90 6.82 11.53 -12.75
C VAL A 90 6.44 10.18 -12.11
N PRO A 91 6.47 10.05 -10.78
CA PRO A 91 5.97 8.88 -10.08
C PRO A 91 4.50 8.62 -10.40
N ALA A 92 4.07 7.34 -10.45
CA ALA A 92 2.70 6.95 -10.73
C ALA A 92 1.79 7.12 -9.50
N LEU A 93 1.73 8.34 -8.97
CA LEU A 93 0.91 8.72 -7.83
C LEU A 93 -0.35 9.44 -8.29
N ALA A 94 -1.43 9.28 -7.54
CA ALA A 94 -2.65 10.07 -7.72
C ALA A 94 -2.37 11.50 -7.29
N CYS A 95 -1.87 12.32 -8.20
CA CYS A 95 -1.91 13.76 -8.03
C CYS A 95 -3.35 14.22 -8.28
N THR A 96 -3.77 15.30 -7.61
CA THR A 96 -5.17 15.79 -7.55
C THR A 96 -5.87 16.02 -8.89
N ASP A 97 -5.15 15.96 -10.01
CA ASP A 97 -5.64 16.24 -11.37
C ASP A 97 -5.34 15.11 -12.39
N ASP A 98 -4.71 13.99 -11.99
CA ASP A 98 -4.40 12.86 -12.90
C ASP A 98 -5.24 11.61 -12.56
N PRO A 99 -6.16 11.17 -13.44
CA PRO A 99 -6.97 9.97 -13.24
C PRO A 99 -6.20 8.65 -13.46
N ALA A 100 -4.95 8.70 -13.95
CA ALA A 100 -4.19 7.52 -14.37
C ALA A 100 -3.94 6.41 -13.33
N PRO A 101 -3.76 6.66 -12.01
CA PRO A 101 -3.37 5.61 -11.08
C PRO A 101 -4.53 4.73 -10.60
N CYS A 102 -5.77 5.05 -10.94
CA CYS A 102 -6.96 4.28 -10.55
C CYS A 102 -7.37 3.22 -11.59
N ARG A 103 -6.48 2.77 -12.48
CA ARG A 103 -6.81 1.68 -13.42
C ARG A 103 -7.20 0.42 -12.65
N GLY A 104 -8.44 -0.05 -12.85
CA GLY A 104 -9.03 -1.19 -12.15
C GLY A 104 -9.78 -0.84 -10.86
N LEU A 105 -9.68 0.40 -10.36
CA LEU A 105 -10.51 0.88 -9.26
C LEU A 105 -11.98 0.87 -9.67
N GLU A 106 -12.32 1.41 -10.84
CA GLU A 106 -13.71 1.45 -11.31
C GLU A 106 -14.31 0.05 -11.49
N ASP A 107 -13.54 -0.89 -12.03
CA ASP A 107 -13.99 -2.28 -12.20
C ASP A 107 -14.16 -2.98 -10.85
N GLY A 108 -13.23 -2.75 -9.92
CA GLY A 108 -13.35 -3.20 -8.54
C GLY A 108 -14.58 -2.63 -7.86
N LEU A 109 -14.82 -1.33 -7.98
CA LEU A 109 -15.99 -0.67 -7.38
C LEU A 109 -17.30 -1.21 -7.96
N ARG A 110 -17.38 -1.37 -9.29
CA ARG A 110 -18.57 -1.89 -9.98
C ARG A 110 -18.89 -3.33 -9.61
N THR A 111 -17.87 -4.17 -9.41
CA THR A 111 -18.06 -5.62 -9.20
C THR A 111 -18.08 -6.03 -7.72
N GLN A 112 -17.36 -5.29 -6.87
CA GLN A 112 -17.19 -5.64 -5.46
C GLN A 112 -18.18 -4.90 -4.56
N LEU A 113 -18.40 -3.60 -4.72
CA LEU A 113 -19.27 -2.85 -3.79
C LEU A 113 -20.69 -3.40 -3.67
N PRO A 114 -21.35 -3.87 -4.75
CA PRO A 114 -22.68 -4.48 -4.63
C PRO A 114 -22.70 -5.79 -3.82
N ARG A 115 -21.53 -6.42 -3.63
CA ARG A 115 -21.36 -7.66 -2.87
C ARG A 115 -20.90 -7.42 -1.43
N ALA A 116 -20.56 -6.18 -1.08
CA ALA A 116 -20.15 -5.85 0.27
C ALA A 116 -21.36 -5.92 1.21
N ASP A 117 -21.21 -6.67 2.29
CA ASP A 117 -22.19 -6.84 3.37
C ASP A 117 -21.75 -6.14 4.67
N ALA A 118 -20.52 -5.63 4.73
CA ALA A 118 -20.02 -4.72 5.75
C ALA A 118 -18.91 -3.82 5.20
N CYS A 119 -18.70 -2.66 5.83
CA CYS A 119 -17.60 -1.75 5.53
C CYS A 119 -16.87 -1.36 6.82
N LEU A 120 -15.54 -1.51 6.79
CA LEU A 120 -14.65 -1.13 7.87
C LEU A 120 -13.67 -0.04 7.39
N VAL A 121 -13.70 1.12 8.03
CA VAL A 121 -12.75 2.21 7.80
C VAL A 121 -11.74 2.24 8.94
N LEU A 122 -10.45 2.15 8.61
CA LEU A 122 -9.34 2.17 9.56
C LEU A 122 -8.58 3.50 9.45
N GLY A 123 -8.42 4.21 10.56
CA GLY A 123 -7.71 5.48 10.61
C GLY A 123 -8.63 6.68 10.43
N GLN A 124 -8.35 7.50 9.41
CA GLN A 124 -9.14 8.69 9.11
C GLN A 124 -10.08 8.42 7.95
N PRO A 125 -11.34 8.88 8.02
CA PRO A 125 -12.23 8.81 6.88
C PRO A 125 -11.70 9.70 5.76
N PRO A 126 -11.94 9.31 4.51
CA PRO A 126 -11.47 10.05 3.37
C PRO A 126 -12.12 11.44 3.30
N PRO A 127 -11.37 12.50 2.96
CA PRO A 127 -11.93 13.83 2.79
C PRO A 127 -13.03 13.85 1.72
N ALA A 128 -14.06 14.68 1.93
CA ALA A 128 -15.14 14.85 0.97
C ALA A 128 -14.59 15.23 -0.42
N GLY A 129 -15.18 14.66 -1.48
CA GLY A 129 -14.77 14.91 -2.86
C GLY A 129 -13.57 14.08 -3.35
N THR A 130 -12.97 13.25 -2.51
CA THR A 130 -11.92 12.31 -2.93
C THR A 130 -12.51 11.02 -3.53
N HIS A 131 -11.72 10.32 -4.36
CA HIS A 131 -12.10 8.98 -4.84
C HIS A 131 -12.36 8.00 -3.69
N ALA A 132 -11.59 8.07 -2.61
CA ALA A 132 -11.83 7.25 -1.43
C ALA A 132 -13.20 7.54 -0.77
N ALA A 133 -13.64 8.81 -0.75
CA ALA A 133 -14.95 9.18 -0.23
C ALA A 133 -16.10 8.70 -1.14
N SER A 134 -15.88 8.65 -2.46
CA SER A 134 -16.89 8.12 -3.39
C SER A 134 -17.16 6.62 -3.18
N ILE A 135 -16.18 5.86 -2.68
CA ILE A 135 -16.37 4.45 -2.29
C ILE A 135 -17.42 4.35 -1.19
N LEU A 136 -17.28 5.13 -0.11
CA LEU A 136 -18.22 5.13 1.01
C LEU A 136 -19.62 5.61 0.58
N ALA A 137 -19.68 6.60 -0.31
CA ALA A 137 -20.93 7.10 -0.86
C ALA A 137 -21.63 6.09 -1.78
N SER A 138 -20.88 5.19 -2.42
CA SER A 138 -21.39 4.19 -3.38
C SER A 138 -21.87 2.91 -2.71
N LEU A 139 -21.56 2.69 -1.43
CA LEU A 139 -22.07 1.54 -0.68
C LEU A 139 -23.58 1.66 -0.51
N SER A 140 -24.26 0.51 -0.62
CA SER A 140 -25.70 0.45 -0.38
C SER A 140 -26.04 0.89 1.05
N HIS A 141 -27.20 1.51 1.25
CA HIS A 141 -27.61 2.07 2.55
C HIS A 141 -27.79 1.01 3.66
N HIS A 142 -27.98 -0.26 3.30
CA HIS A 142 -28.13 -1.36 4.26
C HIS A 142 -26.78 -1.95 4.71
N VAL A 143 -25.66 -1.57 4.08
CA VAL A 143 -24.34 -2.08 4.43
C VAL A 143 -23.86 -1.37 5.70
N PRO A 144 -23.67 -2.07 6.83
CA PRO A 144 -23.16 -1.47 8.06
C PRO A 144 -21.75 -0.92 7.86
N ARG A 145 -21.53 0.29 8.39
CA ARG A 145 -20.32 1.08 8.24
C ARG A 145 -19.71 1.33 9.61
N LEU A 146 -18.55 0.73 9.83
CA LEU A 146 -17.79 0.82 11.08
C LEU A 146 -16.54 1.67 10.87
N LEU A 147 -16.26 2.56 11.81
CA LEU A 147 -15.04 3.37 11.82
C LEU A 147 -14.18 3.02 13.03
N LEU A 148 -12.89 2.76 12.82
CA LEU A 148 -11.87 2.72 13.87
C LEU A 148 -10.95 3.92 13.67
N ALA A 149 -11.02 4.91 14.57
CA ALA A 149 -10.32 6.18 14.40
C ALA A 149 -9.72 6.70 15.72
N ALA A 150 -8.68 7.52 15.62
CA ALA A 150 -8.07 8.17 16.78
C ALA A 150 -9.00 9.18 17.49
N SER A 151 -9.92 9.75 16.73
CA SER A 151 -10.86 10.78 17.19
C SER A 151 -12.22 10.53 16.55
N ARG A 152 -13.27 11.05 17.19
CA ARG A 152 -14.63 11.04 16.63
C ARG A 152 -14.66 11.85 15.34
N VAL A 153 -15.43 11.37 14.36
CA VAL A 153 -15.62 12.04 13.08
C VAL A 153 -17.08 12.45 12.95
N GLU A 154 -17.29 13.72 12.63
CA GLU A 154 -18.60 14.29 12.34
C GLU A 154 -18.84 14.38 10.83
N GLY A 155 -20.10 14.47 10.41
CA GLY A 155 -20.47 14.63 8.99
C GLY A 155 -20.42 13.36 8.15
N HIS A 156 -20.01 12.22 8.72
CA HIS A 156 -20.09 10.90 8.07
C HIS A 156 -21.13 10.01 8.75
N ALA A 157 -21.93 9.31 7.96
CA ALA A 157 -22.91 8.33 8.43
C ALA A 157 -22.22 6.97 8.67
N PHE A 158 -21.60 6.82 9.85
CA PHE A 158 -21.13 5.55 10.38
C PHE A 158 -22.14 5.00 11.38
N ASP A 159 -22.43 3.70 11.33
CA ASP A 159 -23.35 3.04 12.24
C ASP A 159 -22.73 2.84 13.63
N ALA A 160 -21.41 2.64 13.68
CA ALA A 160 -20.64 2.68 14.91
C ALA A 160 -19.22 3.23 14.69
N GLN A 161 -18.69 3.90 15.71
CA GLN A 161 -17.33 4.42 15.75
C GLN A 161 -16.61 3.92 16.99
N LEU A 162 -15.50 3.22 16.80
CA LEU A 162 -14.57 2.85 17.87
C LEU A 162 -13.45 3.90 17.91
N VAL A 163 -13.53 4.78 18.89
CA VAL A 163 -12.64 5.95 19.02
C VAL A 163 -11.52 5.65 20.01
N GLY A 164 -10.27 5.82 19.59
CA GLY A 164 -9.08 5.58 20.41
C GLY A 164 -7.89 5.08 19.58
N SER A 165 -6.98 4.34 20.20
CA SER A 165 -5.86 3.75 19.45
C SER A 165 -6.37 2.74 18.42
N VAL A 166 -6.23 3.08 17.14
CA VAL A 166 -6.67 2.23 16.01
C VAL A 166 -5.96 0.87 16.04
N ASP A 167 -4.66 0.85 16.36
CA ASP A 167 -3.91 -0.40 16.49
C ASP A 167 -4.32 -1.23 17.71
N ALA A 168 -4.71 -0.59 18.82
CA ALA A 168 -5.24 -1.32 19.98
C ALA A 168 -6.62 -1.93 19.67
N ALA A 169 -7.50 -1.18 19.01
CA ALA A 169 -8.79 -1.65 18.53
C ALA A 169 -8.64 -2.81 17.53
N ALA A 170 -7.76 -2.66 16.54
CA ALA A 170 -7.44 -3.73 15.59
C ALA A 170 -6.84 -4.95 16.31
N GLY A 171 -5.99 -4.73 17.31
CA GLY A 171 -5.42 -5.80 18.13
C GLY A 171 -6.46 -6.57 18.91
N TRP A 172 -7.42 -5.87 19.53
CA TRP A 172 -8.55 -6.51 20.21
C TRP A 172 -9.38 -7.37 19.25
N LEU A 173 -9.68 -6.87 18.04
CA LEU A 173 -10.37 -7.66 17.02
C LEU A 173 -9.57 -8.90 16.61
N VAL A 174 -8.26 -8.75 16.34
CA VAL A 174 -7.40 -9.84 15.87
C VAL A 174 -7.15 -10.91 16.94
N PHE A 175 -6.81 -10.49 18.16
CA PHE A 175 -6.29 -11.38 19.20
C PHE A 175 -7.33 -11.74 20.27
N GLY A 176 -8.43 -11.01 20.36
CA GLY A 176 -9.56 -11.32 21.23
C GLY A 176 -10.62 -12.08 20.46
N GLU A 177 -11.52 -11.35 19.82
CA GLU A 177 -12.75 -11.91 19.23
C GLU A 177 -12.48 -12.92 18.12
N LEU A 178 -11.63 -12.56 17.15
CA LEU A 178 -11.36 -13.44 16.02
C LEU A 178 -10.56 -14.67 16.47
N ALA A 179 -9.60 -14.52 17.39
CA ALA A 179 -8.75 -15.63 17.82
C ALA A 179 -9.54 -16.73 18.58
N GLU A 180 -10.53 -16.34 19.38
CA GLU A 180 -11.38 -17.29 20.12
C GLU A 180 -12.29 -18.12 19.20
N GLU A 181 -12.82 -17.54 18.10
CA GLU A 181 -13.56 -18.32 17.08
C GLU A 181 -12.71 -19.46 16.50
N THR A 182 -11.42 -19.20 16.22
CA THR A 182 -10.50 -20.24 15.70
C THR A 182 -10.14 -21.34 16.71
N ARG A 183 -10.35 -21.11 18.02
CA ARG A 183 -10.18 -22.16 19.04
C ARG A 183 -11.39 -23.09 19.13
N GLY A 184 -12.57 -22.61 18.73
CA GLY A 184 -13.81 -23.41 18.71
C GLY A 184 -13.91 -24.42 17.56
N GLU A 185 -13.13 -24.25 16.48
CA GLU A 185 -13.19 -25.11 15.28
C GLU A 185 -12.07 -26.18 15.22
N GLY A 186 -11.30 -26.35 16.31
CA GLY A 186 -10.03 -27.09 16.32
C GLY A 186 -9.99 -28.47 16.99
N GLU A 187 -11.12 -29.10 17.31
CA GLU A 187 -11.16 -30.51 17.72
C GLU A 187 -11.74 -31.40 16.60
N GLY A 188 -10.97 -31.51 15.51
CA GLY A 188 -11.27 -32.37 14.37
C GLY A 188 -10.01 -32.74 13.61
N GLU A 189 -9.46 -33.89 13.97
CA GLU A 189 -8.42 -34.70 13.30
C GLU A 189 -7.60 -34.07 12.13
N GLY A 190 -6.31 -33.86 12.42
CA GLY A 190 -5.24 -34.47 11.63
C GLY A 190 -4.91 -33.88 10.26
N ALA A 191 -4.22 -32.73 10.25
CA ALA A 191 -3.29 -32.40 9.18
C ALA A 191 -1.89 -32.18 9.78
N PRO A 192 -0.84 -32.89 9.31
CA PRO A 192 0.50 -32.72 9.86
C PRO A 192 1.03 -31.32 9.51
N PRO A 193 1.82 -30.69 10.40
CA PRO A 193 2.35 -29.36 10.16
C PRO A 193 3.24 -29.38 8.90
N LEU A 194 2.92 -28.48 7.96
CA LEU A 194 3.78 -28.20 6.82
C LEU A 194 5.15 -27.77 7.34
N ARG A 195 6.15 -28.64 7.15
CA ARG A 195 7.55 -28.34 7.46
C ARG A 195 7.94 -27.04 6.73
N PRO A 196 8.69 -26.12 7.37
CA PRO A 196 9.28 -25.00 6.67
C PRO A 196 10.14 -25.57 5.53
N ARG A 197 9.84 -25.17 4.29
CA ARG A 197 10.73 -25.45 3.16
C ARG A 197 12.07 -24.81 3.52
N ALA A 198 13.11 -25.65 3.64
CA ALA A 198 14.48 -25.21 3.77
C ALA A 198 14.76 -24.16 2.67
N GLN A 199 15.17 -22.98 3.10
CA GLN A 199 15.70 -21.96 2.20
C GLN A 199 16.87 -22.59 1.46
N ALA A 200 16.71 -22.78 0.14
CA ALA A 200 17.82 -23.12 -0.72
C ALA A 200 18.76 -21.92 -0.74
N GLN A 201 19.77 -21.96 0.12
CA GLN A 201 20.95 -21.13 -0.02
C GLN A 201 21.70 -21.62 -1.26
N THR A 202 21.82 -20.75 -2.26
CA THR A 202 22.91 -20.84 -3.22
C THR A 202 23.36 -19.41 -3.54
N PRO A 203 24.64 -19.07 -3.27
CA PRO A 203 25.16 -17.76 -3.62
C PRO A 203 25.52 -17.74 -5.09
N LEU A 204 24.85 -16.92 -5.90
CA LEU A 204 25.35 -16.59 -7.22
C LEU A 204 26.31 -15.41 -7.08
N ALA A 205 27.60 -15.73 -6.97
CA ALA A 205 28.67 -14.75 -7.07
C ALA A 205 28.67 -14.14 -8.49
N LEU A 206 28.26 -12.88 -8.60
CA LEU A 206 28.53 -12.05 -9.77
C LEU A 206 29.88 -11.37 -9.57
N ALA A 207 30.88 -11.83 -10.32
CA ALA A 207 32.20 -11.20 -10.39
C ALA A 207 32.08 -9.80 -11.00
N PRO A 208 32.86 -8.80 -10.54
CA PRO A 208 32.86 -7.47 -11.12
C PRO A 208 33.78 -7.45 -12.34
N ARG A 209 33.21 -7.27 -13.54
CA ARG A 209 33.95 -6.78 -14.71
C ARG A 209 33.08 -5.76 -15.43
N GLU A 210 33.72 -4.70 -15.92
CA GLU A 210 33.19 -3.60 -16.75
C GLU A 210 33.02 -2.19 -16.13
N ALA A 211 33.74 -1.86 -15.05
CA ALA A 211 33.90 -0.46 -14.62
C ALA A 211 35.27 0.17 -14.96
N GLU A 212 36.27 -0.61 -15.39
CA GLU A 212 37.66 -0.11 -15.50
C GLU A 212 38.10 0.26 -16.93
N GLU A 213 37.34 -0.12 -17.97
CA GLU A 213 37.73 0.11 -19.36
C GLU A 213 37.23 1.45 -19.95
N SER A 214 36.17 2.03 -19.34
CA SER A 214 35.64 3.35 -19.73
C SER A 214 36.54 4.51 -19.29
N SER A 215 37.28 4.33 -18.17
CA SER A 215 38.20 5.35 -17.64
C SER A 215 39.51 5.46 -18.45
N LYS A 216 39.95 4.35 -19.07
CA LYS A 216 41.14 4.36 -19.95
C LYS A 216 40.86 4.94 -21.35
N ARG A 217 39.65 4.78 -21.90
CA ARG A 217 39.26 5.38 -23.20
C ARG A 217 39.08 6.90 -23.14
N ARG A 218 38.73 7.46 -21.97
CA ARG A 218 38.57 8.91 -21.79
C ARG A 218 39.92 9.66 -21.64
N LYS A 219 40.97 8.97 -21.15
CA LYS A 219 42.33 9.54 -21.05
C LYS A 219 43.12 9.55 -22.37
N LEU A 220 42.78 8.71 -23.35
CA LEU A 220 43.45 8.66 -24.64
C LEU A 220 42.88 9.63 -25.70
N ARG A 221 41.68 10.19 -25.48
CA ARG A 221 41.09 11.21 -26.37
C ARG A 221 41.42 12.66 -26.00
N GLY A 222 42.03 12.90 -24.84
CA GLY A 222 42.41 14.25 -24.37
C GLY A 222 43.84 14.68 -24.72
N ALA A 223 44.62 13.85 -25.41
CA ALA A 223 46.04 14.11 -25.70
C ALA A 223 46.36 14.31 -27.19
N ALA A 224 45.34 14.50 -28.05
CA ALA A 224 45.51 14.66 -29.50
C ALA A 224 45.05 16.03 -30.06
N GLU A 225 44.85 17.03 -29.20
CA GLU A 225 44.56 18.42 -29.61
C GLU A 225 45.45 19.42 -28.85
N VAL A 226 46.77 19.25 -28.90
CA VAL A 226 47.73 20.37 -28.75
C VAL A 226 49.01 19.98 -29.50
N THR A 227 49.09 20.37 -30.78
CA THR A 227 50.28 20.86 -31.51
C THR A 227 49.89 21.10 -32.96
#